data_AF-A0A4R2J035-F1
#
_entry.id   AF-A0A4R2J035-F1
#
_cell.length_a   1.000
_cell.length_b   1.000
_cell.length_c   1.000
_cell.angle_alpha   90.00
_cell.angle_beta   90.00
_cell.angle_gamma   90.00
#
_symmetry.space_group_name_H-M   'P 1'
#
loop_
_entity.id
_entity.type
_entity.pdbx_description
1 polymer ?
#
loop_
_entity_poly.entity_id
_entity_poly.type
_entity_poly.pdbx_seq_one_letter_code
_entity_poly.pdbx_strand_id
1 'polypeptide(L)' 'MHFSEYDTRLAAYAVIVDSDKILLTWFVGNDHAPACWSMPGGGVEFAQWVPLGEARSLSPRADIVDVALNTTR' A
#
# COMPACT_ATOMS: atom_id res chain seq x y z
N MET A 1 -4.93 14.95 -12.79
CA MET A 1 -6.31 14.66 -12.35
C MET A 1 -6.33 14.90 -10.85
N HIS A 2 -7.18 15.79 -10.33
CA HIS A 2 -7.26 16.02 -8.88
C HIS A 2 -8.36 15.11 -8.33
N PHE A 3 -7.99 14.00 -7.72
CA PHE A 3 -8.91 12.93 -7.29
C PHE A 3 -9.74 13.28 -6.05
N SER A 4 -9.82 14.56 -5.68
CA SER A 4 -10.62 15.04 -4.55
C SER A 4 -12.11 15.19 -4.86
N GLU A 5 -12.52 14.98 -6.12
CA GLU A 5 -13.92 15.11 -6.55
C GLU A 5 -14.78 13.88 -6.21
N TYR A 6 -14.17 12.82 -5.69
CA TYR A 6 -14.86 11.59 -5.28
C TYR A 6 -14.84 11.44 -3.76
N ASP A 7 -15.99 11.07 -3.19
CA ASP A 7 -16.15 10.81 -1.74
C ASP A 7 -15.42 9.53 -1.29
N THR A 8 -14.96 8.70 -2.24
CA THR A 8 -14.22 7.46 -1.99
C THR A 8 -12.98 7.38 -2.87
N ARG A 9 -11.83 7.06 -2.25
CA ARG A 9 -10.56 6.79 -2.95
C ARG A 9 -10.08 5.39 -2.61
N LEU A 10 -9.47 4.73 -3.59
CA LEU A 10 -8.85 3.43 -3.38
C LEU A 10 -7.51 3.62 -2.65
N ALA A 11 -7.27 2.79 -1.64
CA ALA A 11 -6.01 2.71 -0.93
C ALA A 11 -5.60 1.25 -0.77
N ALA A 12 -4.29 1.01 -0.75
CA ALA A 12 -3.71 -0.30 -0.51
C ALA A 12 -2.73 -0.19 0.65
N TYR A 13 -2.84 -1.14 1.57
CA TYR A 13 -1.99 -1.27 2.76
C TYR A 13 -1.53 -2.72 2.89
N ALA A 14 -0.36 -2.94 3.48
CA ALA A 14 0.08 -4.30 3.81
C ALA A 14 0.36 -4.49 5.30
N VAL A 15 0.12 -5.72 5.73
CA VAL A 15 0.55 -6.24 7.02
C VAL A 15 1.87 -6.95 6.79
N ILE A 16 2.95 -6.39 7.32
CA ILE A 16 4.27 -7.04 7.31
C ILE A 16 4.52 -7.56 8.72
N VAL A 17 4.62 -8.89 8.83
CA VAL A 17 4.77 -9.60 10.09
C VAL A 17 6.20 -10.13 10.23
N ASP A 18 6.76 -10.03 11.42
CA ASP A 18 7.99 -10.71 11.83
C ASP A 18 7.79 -11.27 13.24
N SER A 19 7.61 -12.59 13.34
CA SER A 19 7.33 -13.28 14.59
C SER A 19 6.10 -12.71 15.32
N ASP A 20 6.29 -12.02 16.45
CA ASP A 20 5.27 -11.37 17.27
C ASP A 20 5.09 -9.87 16.97
N LYS A 21 5.78 -9.34 15.94
CA LYS A 21 5.81 -7.92 15.59
C LYS A 21 5.15 -7.66 14.24
N ILE A 22 4.61 -6.45 14.11
CA ILE A 22 4.17 -5.90 12.83
C ILE A 22 4.90 -4.60 12.53
N LEU A 23 5.17 -4.33 11.25
CA LEU A 23 5.72 -3.05 10.84
C LEU A 23 4.63 -1.98 10.79
N LEU A 24 4.88 -0.85 11.43
CA LEU A 24 4.08 0.37 11.30
C LEU A 24 4.95 1.50 10.74
N THR A 25 4.32 2.42 10.02
CA THR A 25 4.92 3.66 9.53
C THR A 25 4.27 4.85 10.24
N TRP A 26 5.06 5.90 10.47
CA TRP A 26 4.54 7.14 11.04
C TRP A 26 3.96 8.02 9.94
N PHE A 27 2.63 8.12 9.89
CA PHE A 27 1.94 9.11 9.07
C PHE A 27 2.01 10.46 9.77
N VAL A 28 2.58 11.46 9.11
CA VAL A 28 2.81 12.79 9.69
C VAL A 28 1.55 13.66 9.80
N GLY A 29 0.43 13.22 9.24
CA GLY A 29 -0.81 14.00 9.20
C GLY A 29 -0.93 14.90 7.97
N ASN A 30 -2.14 15.37 7.72
CA ASN A 30 -2.48 16.42 6.75
C ASN A 30 -3.78 17.14 7.22
N ASP A 31 -4.31 18.05 6.40
CA ASP A 31 -5.50 18.83 6.73
C ASP A 31 -6.77 17.98 6.98
N HIS A 32 -6.78 16.73 6.53
CA HIS A 32 -7.92 15.81 6.66
C HIS A 32 -7.73 14.77 7.77
N ALA A 33 -6.51 14.54 8.25
CA ALA A 33 -6.22 13.50 9.25
C ALA A 33 -4.99 13.85 10.11
N PRO A 34 -5.06 13.66 11.44
CA PRO A 34 -3.92 13.91 12.33
C PRO A 34 -2.80 12.87 12.13
N ALA A 35 -1.62 13.19 12.65
CA ALA A 35 -0.50 12.25 12.66
C ALA A 35 -0.83 10.97 13.45
N CYS A 36 -0.43 9.81 12.93
CA CYS A 36 -0.69 8.53 13.58
C CYS A 36 0.29 7.44 13.12
N TRP A 37 0.33 6.34 13.88
CA TRP A 37 0.90 5.09 13.37
C TRP A 37 -0.08 4.46 12.40
N SER A 38 0.42 4.05 11.24
CA SER A 38 -0.36 3.44 10.17
C SER A 38 0.36 2.22 9.61
N MET A 39 -0.36 1.42 8.82
CA MET A 39 0.27 0.35 8.06
C MET A 39 1.03 0.93 6.86
N PRO A 40 2.13 0.30 6.41
CA PRO A 40 2.76 0.66 5.14
C PRO A 40 1.75 0.61 4.00
N GLY A 41 1.71 1.65 3.17
CA GLY A 41 0.73 1.76 2.10
C GLY A 41 0.39 3.20 1.74
N GLY A 42 -0.73 3.39 1.04
CA GLY A 42 -1.22 4.69 0.64
C GLY A 42 -2.31 4.64 -0.42
N GLY A 43 -2.63 5.81 -0.97
CA GLY A 43 -3.58 5.93 -2.09
C GLY A 43 -3.09 5.19 -3.33
N VAL A 44 -4.03 4.64 -4.09
CA VAL A 44 -3.77 3.90 -5.33
C VAL A 44 -4.34 4.67 -6.50
N GLU A 45 -3.47 5.06 -7.42
CA GLU A 45 -3.86 5.77 -8.64
C GLU A 45 -4.26 4.81 -9.77
N PHE A 46 -3.61 3.64 -9.83
CA PHE A 46 -3.90 2.61 -10.82
C PHE A 46 -3.96 1.24 -10.15
N ALA A 47 -5.03 0.49 -10.42
CA ALA A 47 -5.22 -0.86 -9.91
C ALA A 47 -5.71 -1.78 -11.03
N GLN A 48 -5.28 -3.04 -10.98
CA GLN A 48 -5.73 -4.09 -11.88
C GLN A 48 -5.79 -5.42 -11.14
N TRP A 49 -6.75 -6.26 -11.53
CA TRP A 49 -6.84 -7.63 -11.06
C TRP A 49 -5.93 -8.51 -11.91
N VAL A 50 -4.96 -9.15 -11.26
CA VAL A 50 -3.95 -9.97 -11.93
C VAL A 50 -3.70 -11.25 -11.15
N PRO A 51 -3.45 -12.39 -11.81
CA PRO A 51 -2.97 -13.58 -11.13
C PRO A 51 -1.63 -13.30 -10.43
N LEU A 52 -1.43 -13.85 -9.22
CA LEU A 52 -0.23 -13.61 -8.42
C LEU A 52 1.07 -13.97 -9.16
N GLY A 53 1.05 -15.03 -9.97
CA GLY A 53 2.20 -15.45 -10.78
C GLY A 53 2.65 -14.42 -11.82
N GLU A 54 1.78 -13.51 -12.23
CA GLU A 54 2.05 -12.47 -13.23
C GLU A 54 2.46 -11.13 -12.59
N ALA A 55 2.28 -10.97 -11.27
CA ALA A 55 2.56 -9.71 -10.57
C ALA A 55 4.02 -9.25 -10.72
N ARG A 56 4.99 -10.19 -10.78
CA ARG A 56 6.42 -9.89 -10.95
C ARG A 56 6.75 -9.19 -12.28
N SER A 57 5.97 -9.45 -13.32
CA SER A 57 6.20 -8.88 -14.66
C SER A 57 5.58 -7.50 -14.87
N LEU A 58 4.77 -7.00 -13.93
CA LEU A 58 4.06 -5.73 -14.08
C LEU A 58 4.92 -4.54 -13.69
N SER A 59 4.98 -3.53 -14.56
CA SER A 59 5.61 -2.24 -14.29
C SER A 59 4.75 -1.09 -14.82
N PRO A 60 4.58 0.01 -14.05
CA PRO A 60 5.01 0.18 -12.66
C PRO A 60 4.12 -0.61 -11.67
N ARG A 61 4.65 -0.89 -10.48
CA ARG A 61 3.93 -1.47 -9.33
C ARG A 61 4.39 -0.81 -8.03
N ALA A 62 3.58 -0.90 -6.99
CA ALA A 62 3.94 -0.34 -5.69
C ALA A 62 5.04 -1.16 -4.99
N ASP A 63 5.97 -0.49 -4.30
CA ASP A 63 7.11 -1.13 -3.60
C ASP A 63 6.67 -2.22 -2.61
N ILE A 64 5.49 -2.05 -2.02
CA ILE A 64 4.90 -3.02 -1.08
C ILE A 64 4.64 -4.39 -1.73
N VAL A 65 4.42 -4.40 -3.05
CA VAL A 65 4.27 -5.63 -3.83
C VAL A 65 5.62 -6.34 -3.95
N ASP A 66 6.72 -5.61 -4.15
CA ASP A 66 8.06 -6.20 -4.20
C ASP A 66 8.46 -6.79 -2.84
N VAL A 67 8.14 -6.11 -1.74
CA VAL A 67 8.35 -6.66 -0.39
C VAL A 67 7.60 -7.98 -0.22
N ALA A 68 6.30 -8.02 -0.57
CA ALA A 68 5.49 -9.23 -0.44
C ALA A 68 6.06 -10.40 -1.27
N LEU A 69 6.42 -10.12 -2.53
CA LEU A 69 6.98 -11.10 -3.45
C LEU A 69 8.35 -11.62 -2.98
N ASN A 70 9.15 -10.83 -2.28
CA ASN A 70 10.46 -11.26 -1.79
C ASN A 70 10.42 -11.97 -0.43
N THR A 71 9.34 -11.83 0.32
CA THR A 71 9.14 -12.49 1.62
C THR A 71 8.55 -13.90 1.48
N THR A 72 7.89 -14.17 0.35
CA THR A 72 7.31 -15.48 0.04
C THR A 72 8.39 -16.35 -0.62
N ARG A 73 9.20 -17.04 0.19
CA ARG A 73 10.09 -18.13 -0.25
C ARG A 73 9.42 -19.48 -0.07
#